data_AF-A0A6L6G9R0-F1
#
_entry.id   AF-A0A6L6G9R0-F1
#
_cell.length_a   1.000
_cell.length_b   1.000
_cell.length_c   1.000
_cell.angle_alpha   90.00
_cell.angle_beta   90.00
_cell.angle_gamma   90.00
#
_symmetry.space_group_name_H-M   'P 1'
#
loop_
_entity.id
_entity.type
_entity.pdbx_description
1 polymer ?
#
loop_
_entity_poly.entity_id
_entity_poly.type
_entity_poly.pdbx_seq_one_letter_code
_entity_poly.pdbx_strand_id
1 'polypeptide(L)'
;MTDLENTLHILLDVYAYNHAFRVAKSIPQFPSDALFLIELLKERRELNLDFLSQHAKEVADIESQYGISLQVNDSIEEEQLANYIYDLEIKVKNGEIIDFVRSVSPILYRLFLRLIRKQIPNFDHYVRDAKNDQYDTWEFDRMKEAQHPIFESFLGQRQSRNVTTRSLADLLQLSQLPENVKETVRQLRQFEKSVRNPLAHLIKAFDEEELHRTTQFSSLEFLNKIIELATYSGVMYQREPFYFDQINTVIESQFSPKK
;
A
#
# COMPACT_ATOMS: atom_id res chain seq x y z
N MET A 1 -31.95 10.90 -12.79
CA MET A 1 -30.62 11.29 -12.32
C MET A 1 -30.43 12.76 -12.61
N THR A 2 -30.10 13.56 -11.60
CA THR A 2 -29.67 14.95 -11.77
C THR A 2 -28.26 15.00 -12.37
N ASP A 3 -27.86 16.15 -12.92
CA ASP A 3 -26.49 16.35 -13.45
C ASP A 3 -25.40 16.12 -12.38
N LEU A 4 -25.72 16.43 -11.12
CA LEU A 4 -24.85 16.20 -9.97
C LEU A 4 -24.73 14.72 -9.61
N GLU A 5 -25.81 13.93 -9.70
CA GLU A 5 -25.75 12.47 -9.49
C GLU A 5 -24.93 11.77 -10.57
N ASN A 6 -25.08 12.17 -11.84
CA ASN A 6 -24.24 11.68 -12.93
C ASN A 6 -22.77 12.05 -12.72
N THR A 7 -22.49 13.28 -12.28
CA THR A 7 -21.14 13.72 -11.93
C THR A 7 -20.57 12.87 -10.79
N LEU A 8 -21.39 12.54 -9.79
CA LEU A 8 -20.95 11.71 -8.66
C LEU A 8 -20.57 10.30 -9.12
N HIS A 9 -21.34 9.66 -9.99
CA HIS A 9 -20.98 8.36 -10.59
C HIS A 9 -19.59 8.39 -11.26
N ILE A 10 -19.37 9.37 -12.13
CA ILE A 10 -18.07 9.51 -12.83
C ILE A 10 -16.93 9.66 -11.82
N LEU A 11 -17.14 10.42 -10.73
CA LEU A 11 -16.13 10.61 -9.70
C LEU A 11 -15.87 9.34 -8.87
N LEU A 12 -16.89 8.51 -8.63
CA LEU A 12 -16.72 7.22 -7.95
C LEU A 12 -15.98 6.21 -8.84
N ASP A 13 -16.30 6.16 -10.14
CA ASP A 13 -15.66 5.28 -11.14
C ASP A 13 -14.15 5.50 -11.26
N VAL A 14 -13.69 6.74 -11.05
CA VAL A 14 -12.25 7.11 -11.08
C VAL A 14 -11.67 7.33 -9.69
N TYR A 15 -12.40 6.90 -8.65
CA TYR A 15 -11.96 6.94 -7.25
C TYR A 15 -11.62 8.34 -6.71
N ALA A 16 -12.21 9.39 -7.27
CA ALA A 16 -11.94 10.79 -6.95
C ALA A 16 -12.72 11.27 -5.70
N TYR A 17 -12.54 10.58 -4.57
CA TYR A 17 -13.37 10.75 -3.37
C TYR A 17 -13.34 12.16 -2.75
N ASN A 18 -12.23 12.89 -2.85
CA ASN A 18 -12.19 14.28 -2.38
C ASN A 18 -13.18 15.18 -3.17
N HIS A 19 -13.27 14.97 -4.49
CA HIS A 19 -14.23 15.68 -5.34
C HIS A 19 -15.65 15.14 -5.15
N ALA A 20 -15.81 13.81 -5.08
CA ALA A 20 -17.08 13.15 -4.85
C ALA A 20 -17.74 13.66 -3.55
N PHE A 21 -16.96 13.81 -2.48
CA PHE A 21 -17.45 14.31 -1.19
C PHE A 21 -17.98 15.74 -1.29
N ARG A 22 -17.26 16.63 -2.00
CA ARG A 22 -17.70 18.02 -2.21
C ARG A 22 -19.01 18.09 -3.00
N VAL A 23 -19.13 17.26 -4.04
CA VAL A 23 -20.35 17.18 -4.85
C VAL A 23 -21.50 16.63 -4.02
N ALA A 24 -21.31 15.52 -3.30
CA ALA A 24 -22.32 14.90 -2.45
C ALA A 24 -22.89 15.88 -1.40
N LYS A 25 -22.03 16.68 -0.74
CA LYS A 25 -22.46 17.71 0.21
C LYS A 25 -23.31 18.83 -0.40
N SER A 26 -23.22 19.05 -1.72
CA SER A 26 -24.01 20.06 -2.42
C SER A 26 -25.40 19.58 -2.82
N ILE A 27 -25.64 18.26 -2.80
CA ILE A 27 -26.93 17.66 -3.16
C ILE A 27 -27.87 17.77 -1.94
N PRO A 28 -29.04 18.43 -2.06
CA PRO A 28 -30.01 18.50 -0.97
C PRO A 28 -30.52 17.11 -0.58
N GLN A 29 -30.57 16.82 0.72
CA GLN A 29 -31.07 15.55 1.28
C GLN A 29 -30.30 14.31 0.78
N PHE A 30 -29.01 14.45 0.49
CA PHE A 30 -28.17 13.30 0.14
C PHE A 30 -28.12 12.28 1.30
N PRO A 31 -28.16 10.95 1.02
CA PRO A 31 -28.18 9.93 2.07
C PRO A 31 -26.97 10.01 3.01
N SER A 32 -27.22 9.90 4.32
CA SER A 32 -26.18 10.03 5.35
C SER A 32 -25.10 8.96 5.24
N ASP A 33 -25.49 7.70 5.03
CA ASP A 33 -24.54 6.59 5.00
C ASP A 33 -23.65 6.69 3.75
N ALA A 34 -24.23 7.04 2.60
CA ALA A 34 -23.47 7.32 1.38
C ALA A 34 -22.49 8.49 1.59
N LEU A 35 -22.92 9.58 2.25
CA LEU A 35 -22.04 10.71 2.52
C LEU A 35 -20.85 10.30 3.40
N PHE A 36 -21.13 9.54 4.48
CA PHE A 36 -20.12 9.02 5.39
C PHE A 36 -19.14 8.08 4.66
N LEU A 37 -19.64 7.17 3.83
CA LEU A 37 -18.79 6.25 3.09
C LEU A 37 -17.88 6.98 2.10
N ILE A 38 -18.37 8.02 1.42
CA ILE A 38 -17.52 8.84 0.54
C ILE A 38 -16.43 9.55 1.36
N GLU A 39 -16.74 10.06 2.55
CA GLU A 39 -15.77 10.67 3.46
C GLU A 39 -14.72 9.65 3.92
N LEU A 40 -15.15 8.45 4.34
CA LEU A 40 -14.28 7.36 4.73
C LEU A 40 -13.30 6.98 3.60
N LEU A 41 -13.79 6.84 2.37
CA LEU A 41 -12.94 6.53 1.22
C LEU A 41 -11.97 7.67 0.88
N LYS A 42 -12.37 8.93 1.08
CA LYS A 42 -11.48 10.10 1.00
C LYS A 42 -10.35 9.99 2.03
N GLU A 43 -10.68 9.75 3.31
CA GLU A 43 -9.67 9.64 4.38
C GLU A 43 -8.70 8.46 4.13
N ARG A 44 -9.21 7.34 3.61
CA ARG A 44 -8.37 6.21 3.19
C ARG A 44 -7.39 6.58 2.08
N ARG A 45 -7.80 7.34 1.06
CA ARG A 45 -6.89 7.86 0.01
C ARG A 45 -5.83 8.82 0.58
N GLU A 46 -6.16 9.51 1.68
CA GLU A 46 -5.26 10.39 2.43
C GLU A 46 -4.41 9.62 3.47
N LEU A 47 -4.50 8.29 3.50
CA LEU A 47 -3.84 7.36 4.43
C LEU A 47 -4.22 7.58 5.91
N ASN A 48 -5.34 8.25 6.18
CA ASN A 48 -5.85 8.50 7.51
C ASN A 48 -6.80 7.37 7.96
N LEU A 49 -6.23 6.34 8.60
CA LEU A 49 -7.00 5.25 9.18
C LEU A 49 -7.60 5.57 10.55
N ASP A 50 -7.14 6.63 11.22
CA ASP A 50 -7.68 7.04 12.52
C ASP A 50 -9.18 7.36 12.42
N PHE A 51 -9.64 7.80 11.23
CA PHE A 51 -11.05 8.03 10.94
C PHE A 51 -11.95 6.84 11.27
N LEU A 52 -11.53 5.60 10.95
CA LEU A 52 -12.30 4.40 11.27
C LEU A 52 -12.52 4.25 12.78
N SER A 53 -11.47 4.50 13.56
CA SER A 53 -11.51 4.39 15.01
C SER A 53 -12.28 5.53 15.68
N GLN A 54 -12.20 6.74 15.13
CA GLN A 54 -12.92 7.92 15.60
C GLN A 54 -14.44 7.77 15.37
N HIS A 55 -14.81 7.03 14.33
CA HIS A 55 -16.19 6.78 13.91
C HIS A 55 -16.65 5.34 14.13
N ALA A 56 -16.06 4.62 15.11
CA ALA A 56 -16.25 3.17 15.30
C ALA A 56 -17.72 2.73 15.40
N LYS A 57 -18.60 3.55 15.97
CA LYS A 57 -20.04 3.23 16.04
C LYS A 57 -20.70 3.26 14.66
N GLU A 58 -20.48 4.33 13.90
CA GLU A 58 -21.03 4.51 12.55
C GLU A 58 -20.49 3.42 11.60
N VAL A 59 -19.22 3.08 11.75
CA VAL A 59 -18.58 1.95 11.06
C VAL A 59 -19.33 0.65 11.37
N ALA A 60 -19.52 0.30 12.65
CA ALA A 60 -20.20 -0.93 13.04
C ALA A 60 -21.66 -1.00 12.57
N ASP A 61 -22.38 0.12 12.64
CA ASP A 61 -23.77 0.22 12.18
C ASP A 61 -23.87 -0.03 10.67
N ILE A 62 -22.96 0.55 9.86
CA ILE A 62 -22.90 0.34 8.40
C ILE A 62 -22.49 -1.09 8.05
N GLU A 63 -21.46 -1.64 8.70
CA GLU A 63 -21.02 -3.03 8.47
C GLU A 63 -22.18 -4.01 8.72
N SER A 64 -22.94 -3.80 9.80
CA SER A 64 -24.11 -4.60 10.13
C SER A 64 -25.25 -4.43 9.12
N GLN A 65 -25.54 -3.20 8.69
CA GLN A 65 -26.64 -2.88 7.79
C GLN A 65 -26.42 -3.39 6.37
N TYR A 66 -25.19 -3.25 5.85
CA TYR A 66 -24.89 -3.55 4.44
C TYR A 66 -24.12 -4.87 4.24
N GLY A 67 -23.70 -5.53 5.32
CA GLY A 67 -22.99 -6.81 5.24
C GLY A 67 -21.62 -6.69 4.57
N ILE A 68 -20.95 -5.56 4.76
CA ILE A 68 -19.60 -5.27 4.26
C ILE A 68 -18.61 -5.18 5.41
N SER A 69 -17.32 -5.28 5.10
CA SER A 69 -16.23 -5.03 6.05
C SER A 69 -15.54 -3.73 5.66
N LEU A 70 -15.60 -2.75 6.54
CA LEU A 70 -14.94 -1.46 6.39
C LEU A 70 -13.52 -1.50 6.94
N GLN A 71 -13.17 -2.43 7.83
CA GLN A 71 -11.80 -2.71 8.26
C GLN A 71 -11.48 -4.19 8.01
N VAL A 72 -10.49 -4.46 7.15
CA VAL A 72 -10.22 -5.83 6.65
C VAL A 72 -9.23 -6.59 7.54
N ASN A 73 -8.37 -5.87 8.26
CA ASN A 73 -7.35 -6.44 9.14
C ASN A 73 -7.59 -6.05 10.60
N ASP A 74 -7.28 -6.95 11.54
CA ASP A 74 -7.40 -6.68 12.98
C ASP A 74 -6.33 -5.70 13.48
N SER A 75 -5.11 -5.79 12.93
CA SER A 75 -3.99 -4.92 13.30
C SER A 75 -3.98 -3.65 12.46
N ILE A 76 -3.80 -2.51 13.12
CA ILE A 76 -3.62 -1.21 12.45
C ILE A 76 -2.42 -1.18 11.50
N GLU A 77 -1.33 -1.90 11.82
CA GLU A 77 -0.15 -1.98 10.95
C GLU A 77 -0.49 -2.72 9.64
N GLU A 78 -1.26 -3.81 9.74
CA GLU A 78 -1.66 -4.61 8.58
C GLU A 78 -2.70 -3.88 7.74
N GLU A 79 -3.65 -3.21 8.39
CA GLU A 79 -4.64 -2.36 7.73
C GLU A 79 -3.97 -1.18 7.01
N GLN A 80 -2.92 -0.58 7.59
CA GLN A 80 -2.15 0.48 6.96
C GLN A 80 -1.45 -0.01 5.68
N LEU A 81 -0.88 -1.21 5.71
CA LEU A 81 -0.27 -1.82 4.52
C LEU A 81 -1.32 -2.12 3.45
N ALA A 82 -2.46 -2.73 3.82
CA ALA A 82 -3.54 -3.02 2.90
C ALA A 82 -4.10 -1.72 2.27
N ASN A 83 -4.36 -0.70 3.09
CA ASN A 83 -4.86 0.61 2.65
C ASN A 83 -3.90 1.29 1.67
N TYR A 84 -2.60 1.26 1.94
CA TYR A 84 -1.59 1.78 1.03
C TYR A 84 -1.59 1.04 -0.31
N ILE A 85 -1.76 -0.28 -0.29
CA ILE A 85 -1.80 -1.09 -1.52
C ILE A 85 -3.10 -0.83 -2.31
N TYR A 86 -4.25 -0.60 -1.66
CA TYR A 86 -5.46 -0.18 -2.37
C TYR A 86 -5.25 1.16 -3.08
N ASP A 87 -4.61 2.13 -2.44
CA ASP A 87 -4.28 3.42 -3.08
C ASP A 87 -3.30 3.24 -4.26
N LEU A 88 -2.33 2.32 -4.16
CA LEU A 88 -1.49 1.94 -5.31
C LEU A 88 -2.30 1.32 -6.45
N GLU A 89 -3.24 0.42 -6.14
CA GLU A 89 -4.10 -0.21 -7.15
C GLU A 89 -4.97 0.83 -7.87
N ILE A 90 -5.50 1.81 -7.15
CA ILE A 90 -6.25 2.91 -7.75
C ILE A 90 -5.38 3.72 -8.72
N LYS A 91 -4.13 4.04 -8.34
CA LYS A 91 -3.20 4.74 -9.25
C LYS A 91 -2.95 3.95 -10.53
N VAL A 92 -2.81 2.62 -10.43
CA VAL A 92 -2.68 1.74 -11.61
C VAL A 92 -3.95 1.75 -12.45
N LYS A 93 -5.13 1.59 -11.84
CA LYS A 93 -6.44 1.61 -12.53
C LYS A 93 -6.69 2.94 -13.26
N ASN A 94 -6.26 4.06 -12.68
CA ASN A 94 -6.39 5.40 -13.28
C ASN A 94 -5.28 5.74 -14.29
N GLY A 95 -4.29 4.86 -14.51
CA GLY A 95 -3.17 5.15 -15.40
C GLY A 95 -2.17 6.19 -14.86
N GLU A 96 -2.17 6.45 -13.55
CA GLU A 96 -1.28 7.39 -12.85
C GLU A 96 0.11 6.76 -12.62
N ILE A 97 0.75 6.27 -13.69
CA ILE A 97 1.94 5.39 -13.63
C ILE A 97 3.12 6.05 -12.92
N ILE A 98 3.34 7.35 -13.14
CA ILE A 98 4.42 8.09 -12.50
C ILE A 98 4.22 8.12 -10.97
N ASP A 99 3.00 8.38 -10.51
CA ASP A 99 2.68 8.48 -9.10
C ASP A 99 2.64 7.11 -8.44
N PHE A 100 2.18 6.07 -9.16
CA PHE A 100 2.35 4.68 -8.75
C PHE A 100 3.82 4.36 -8.48
N VAL A 101 4.71 4.55 -9.47
CA VAL A 101 6.15 4.28 -9.34
C VAL A 101 6.77 5.01 -8.14
N ARG A 102 6.45 6.30 -7.96
CA ARG A 102 7.00 7.10 -6.86
C ARG A 102 6.53 6.60 -5.48
N SER A 103 5.31 6.07 -5.42
CA SER A 103 4.68 5.54 -4.22
C SER A 103 5.19 4.14 -3.83
N VAL A 104 5.97 3.44 -4.67
CA VAL A 104 6.38 2.05 -4.37
C VAL A 104 7.42 1.95 -3.23
N SER A 105 8.35 2.90 -3.07
CA SER A 105 9.44 2.74 -2.09
C SER A 105 9.00 2.54 -0.63
N PRO A 106 8.05 3.34 -0.09
CA PRO A 106 7.58 3.14 1.28
C PRO A 106 7.00 1.74 1.53
N ILE A 107 6.17 1.23 0.61
CA ILE A 107 5.55 -0.09 0.78
C ILE A 107 6.60 -1.22 0.68
N LEU A 108 7.58 -1.12 -0.22
CA LEU A 108 8.65 -2.13 -0.30
C LEU A 108 9.47 -2.18 0.98
N TYR A 109 9.84 -1.01 1.53
CA TYR A 109 10.57 -0.95 2.79
C TYR A 109 9.80 -1.63 3.91
N ARG A 110 8.51 -1.32 4.08
CA ARG A 110 7.67 -1.90 5.14
C ARG A 110 7.46 -3.39 4.96
N LEU A 111 7.19 -3.86 3.74
CA LEU A 111 7.04 -5.29 3.47
C LEU A 111 8.35 -6.04 3.71
N PHE A 112 9.49 -5.52 3.28
CA PHE A 112 10.78 -6.18 3.49
C PHE A 112 11.15 -6.23 4.99
N LEU A 113 10.90 -5.13 5.72
CA LEU A 113 11.08 -5.07 7.16
C LEU A 113 10.19 -6.10 7.89
N ARG A 114 8.92 -6.20 7.48
CA ARG A 114 7.98 -7.19 8.01
C ARG A 114 8.43 -8.63 7.74
N LEU A 115 8.91 -8.92 6.53
CA LEU A 115 9.42 -10.25 6.19
C LEU A 115 10.64 -10.63 7.03
N ILE A 116 11.61 -9.72 7.20
CA ILE A 116 12.83 -10.07 7.95
C ILE A 116 12.57 -10.22 9.45
N ARG A 117 11.62 -9.44 10.02
CA ARG A 117 11.15 -9.63 11.41
C ARG A 117 10.60 -11.03 11.67
N LYS A 118 9.99 -11.67 10.66
CA LYS A 118 9.55 -13.07 10.77
C LYS A 118 10.69 -14.09 10.67
N GLN A 119 11.81 -13.71 10.06
CA GLN A 119 12.97 -14.59 9.87
C GLN A 119 13.95 -14.53 11.04
N ILE A 120 14.03 -13.39 11.74
CA ILE A 120 15.00 -13.14 12.80
C ILE A 120 14.25 -12.66 14.06
N PRO A 121 14.26 -13.44 15.16
CA PRO A 121 13.67 -13.01 16.42
C PRO A 121 14.31 -11.73 16.97
N ASN A 122 13.50 -10.87 17.59
CA ASN A 122 13.94 -9.59 18.19
C ASN A 122 14.72 -8.71 17.19
N PHE A 123 14.34 -8.73 15.91
CA PHE A 123 15.04 -8.04 14.84
C PHE A 123 15.28 -6.56 15.11
N ASP A 124 14.34 -5.89 15.78
CA ASP A 124 14.41 -4.46 16.07
C ASP A 124 15.59 -4.10 17.00
N HIS A 125 16.17 -5.06 17.74
CA HIS A 125 17.38 -4.83 18.54
C HIS A 125 18.64 -4.55 17.70
N TYR A 126 18.60 -4.92 16.41
CA TYR A 126 19.70 -4.74 15.46
C TYR A 126 19.53 -3.50 14.59
N VAL A 127 18.47 -2.72 14.82
CA VAL A 127 18.19 -1.47 14.11
C VAL A 127 18.17 -0.34 15.13
N ARG A 128 18.95 0.70 14.86
CA ARG A 128 18.90 1.96 15.59
C ARG A 128 17.91 2.89 14.88
N ASP A 129 16.80 3.12 15.55
CA ASP A 129 15.81 4.12 15.16
C ASP A 129 16.45 5.51 15.19
N ALA A 130 16.46 6.15 14.02
CA ALA A 130 16.84 7.54 13.93
C ALA A 130 15.63 8.40 14.32
N LYS A 131 15.66 9.00 15.51
CA LYS A 131 14.56 9.81 16.09
C LYS A 131 14.07 11.02 15.25
N ASN A 132 14.64 11.28 14.08
CA ASN A 132 14.42 12.44 13.20
C ASN A 132 14.31 11.98 11.72
N ASP A 133 14.30 12.91 10.75
CA ASP A 133 14.29 12.65 9.28
C ASP A 133 15.53 11.89 8.72
N GLN A 134 16.32 11.24 9.57
CA GLN A 134 17.46 10.43 9.16
C GLN A 134 17.04 8.97 8.95
N TYR A 135 17.80 8.26 8.13
CA TYR A 135 17.61 6.82 7.98
C TYR A 135 17.96 6.08 9.27
N ASP A 136 17.17 5.06 9.59
CA ASP A 136 17.54 4.03 10.54
C ASP A 136 18.92 3.46 10.19
N THR A 137 19.70 3.05 11.20
CA THR A 137 21.04 2.49 10.97
C THR A 137 21.19 1.11 11.60
N TRP A 138 21.99 0.25 10.98
CA TRP A 138 22.28 -1.07 11.52
C TRP A 138 23.17 -1.00 12.76
N GLU A 139 22.86 -1.83 13.76
CA GLU A 139 23.72 -2.09 14.92
C GLU A 139 24.65 -3.28 14.62
N PHE A 140 25.66 -3.05 13.78
CA PHE A 140 26.58 -4.12 13.31
C PHE A 140 27.33 -4.84 14.44
N ASP A 141 27.66 -4.14 15.53
CA ASP A 141 28.31 -4.76 16.68
C ASP A 141 27.39 -5.80 17.33
N ARG A 142 26.10 -5.46 17.52
CA ARG A 142 25.09 -6.40 18.04
C ARG A 142 24.83 -7.55 17.08
N MET A 143 24.80 -7.29 15.78
CA MET A 143 24.66 -8.34 14.76
C MET A 143 25.83 -9.35 14.82
N LYS A 144 27.05 -8.86 15.06
CA LYS A 144 28.24 -9.70 15.21
C LYS A 144 28.20 -10.52 16.50
N GLU A 145 27.75 -9.92 17.61
CA GLU A 145 27.58 -10.60 18.90
C GLU A 145 26.51 -11.69 18.86
N ALA A 146 25.48 -11.53 18.03
CA ALA A 146 24.39 -12.49 17.91
C ALA A 146 24.79 -13.85 17.30
N GLN A 147 25.96 -13.94 16.64
CA GLN A 147 26.46 -15.18 16.00
C GLN A 147 25.41 -15.87 15.10
N HIS A 148 24.57 -15.07 14.44
CA HIS A 148 23.50 -15.57 13.59
C HIS A 148 24.03 -15.79 12.16
N PRO A 149 23.83 -16.97 11.52
CA PRO A 149 24.41 -17.27 10.21
C PRO A 149 24.09 -16.24 9.11
N ILE A 150 22.87 -15.70 9.13
CA ILE A 150 22.44 -14.62 8.23
C ILE A 150 23.31 -13.37 8.43
N PHE A 151 23.55 -12.96 9.67
CA PHE A 151 24.33 -11.76 9.97
C PHE A 151 25.82 -11.94 9.65
N GLU A 152 26.40 -13.11 9.91
CA GLU A 152 27.78 -13.41 9.51
C GLU A 152 27.96 -13.27 8.00
N SER A 153 27.04 -13.85 7.22
CA SER A 153 27.04 -13.76 5.76
C SER A 153 26.81 -12.32 5.27
N PHE A 154 25.94 -11.57 5.95
CA PHE A 154 25.60 -10.19 5.61
C PHE A 154 26.76 -9.22 5.88
N LEU A 155 27.41 -9.35 7.05
CA LEU A 155 28.56 -8.54 7.47
C LEU A 155 29.85 -8.87 6.71
N GLY A 156 29.95 -10.08 6.15
CA GLY A 156 31.04 -10.47 5.24
C GLY A 156 31.03 -9.73 3.90
N GLN A 157 29.95 -9.01 3.58
CA GLN A 157 29.80 -8.21 2.37
C GLN A 157 29.88 -6.71 2.69
N ARG A 158 30.19 -5.88 1.68
CA ARG A 158 30.19 -4.43 1.85
C ARG A 158 28.75 -3.91 1.99
N GLN A 159 28.36 -3.59 3.22
CA GLN A 159 27.02 -3.05 3.53
C GLN A 159 27.02 -1.54 3.74
N SER A 160 25.89 -0.92 3.37
CA SER A 160 25.56 0.43 3.82
C SER A 160 25.25 0.42 5.31
N ARG A 161 25.64 1.48 6.03
CA ARG A 161 25.25 1.67 7.43
C ARG A 161 23.75 1.89 7.60
N ASN A 162 23.12 2.55 6.61
CA ASN A 162 21.70 2.87 6.65
C ASN A 162 20.86 1.63 6.30
N VAL A 163 19.78 1.43 7.04
CA VAL A 163 18.71 0.49 6.71
C VAL A 163 17.92 1.07 5.54
N THR A 164 18.07 0.44 4.38
CA THR A 164 17.41 0.82 3.14
C THR A 164 16.68 -0.38 2.58
N THR A 165 15.74 -0.16 1.66
CA THR A 165 15.09 -1.24 0.90
C THR A 165 16.11 -2.18 0.25
N ARG A 166 17.26 -1.63 -0.21
CA ARG A 166 18.39 -2.42 -0.72
C ARG A 166 18.97 -3.35 0.33
N SER A 167 19.39 -2.80 1.47
CA SER A 167 20.07 -3.61 2.50
C SER A 167 19.13 -4.64 3.11
N LEU A 168 17.84 -4.32 3.23
CA LEU A 168 16.82 -5.29 3.64
C LEU A 168 16.65 -6.40 2.59
N ALA A 169 16.59 -6.06 1.30
CA ALA A 169 16.55 -7.06 0.24
C ALA A 169 17.77 -7.98 0.27
N ASP A 170 18.97 -7.42 0.40
CA ASP A 170 20.23 -8.18 0.48
C ASP A 170 20.21 -9.15 1.68
N LEU A 171 19.70 -8.70 2.83
CA LEU A 171 19.54 -9.54 4.03
C LEU A 171 18.47 -10.65 3.84
N LEU A 172 17.36 -10.34 3.17
CA LEU A 172 16.30 -11.31 2.85
C LEU A 172 16.79 -12.41 1.91
N GLN A 173 17.71 -12.13 0.99
CA GLN A 173 18.29 -13.18 0.13
C GLN A 173 19.04 -14.24 0.95
N LEU A 174 19.63 -13.84 2.08
CA LEU A 174 20.37 -14.72 2.99
C LEU A 174 19.46 -15.47 3.99
N SER A 175 18.16 -15.16 4.02
CA SER A 175 17.19 -15.77 4.93
C SER A 175 16.75 -17.17 4.52
N GLN A 176 15.85 -17.78 5.31
CA GLN A 176 15.25 -19.09 5.00
C GLN A 176 13.92 -18.96 4.24
N LEU A 177 13.64 -17.78 3.67
CA LEU A 177 12.45 -17.59 2.84
C LEU A 177 12.47 -18.52 1.61
N PRO A 178 11.29 -18.99 1.15
CA PRO A 178 11.15 -19.72 -0.10
C PRO A 178 11.75 -18.95 -1.29
N GLU A 179 12.34 -19.67 -2.26
CA GLU A 179 13.02 -19.03 -3.39
C GLU A 179 12.08 -18.16 -4.24
N ASN A 180 10.80 -18.53 -4.37
CA ASN A 180 9.82 -17.69 -5.07
C ASN A 180 9.64 -16.33 -4.37
N VAL A 181 9.63 -16.28 -3.04
CA VAL A 181 9.54 -15.03 -2.26
C VAL A 181 10.82 -14.22 -2.44
N LYS A 182 11.99 -14.88 -2.39
CA LYS A 182 13.29 -14.23 -2.62
C LYS A 182 13.40 -13.63 -4.02
N GLU A 183 12.89 -14.34 -5.03
CA GLU A 183 12.83 -13.85 -6.41
C GLU A 183 11.91 -12.63 -6.52
N THR A 184 10.72 -12.65 -5.90
CA THR A 184 9.84 -11.49 -5.86
C THR A 184 10.52 -10.28 -5.21
N VAL A 185 11.22 -10.47 -4.08
CA VAL A 185 12.01 -9.40 -3.44
C VAL A 185 13.09 -8.85 -4.38
N ARG A 186 13.78 -9.72 -5.12
CA ARG A 186 14.83 -9.35 -6.08
C ARG A 186 14.27 -8.51 -7.23
N GLN A 187 13.14 -8.93 -7.80
CA GLN A 187 12.45 -8.23 -8.88
C GLN A 187 11.96 -6.84 -8.45
N LEU A 188 11.31 -6.74 -7.28
CA LEU A 188 10.84 -5.46 -6.74
C LEU A 188 12.00 -4.52 -6.43
N ARG A 189 13.12 -5.05 -5.91
CA ARG A 189 14.32 -4.25 -5.69
C ARG A 189 14.95 -3.78 -7.01
N GLN A 190 14.95 -4.61 -8.04
CA GLN A 190 15.43 -4.23 -9.37
C GLN A 190 14.58 -3.09 -9.94
N PHE A 191 13.25 -3.18 -9.83
CA PHE A 191 12.33 -2.11 -10.22
C PHE A 191 12.61 -0.80 -9.49
N GLU A 192 12.77 -0.85 -8.17
CA GLU A 192 13.07 0.35 -7.38
C GLU A 192 14.35 1.03 -7.87
N LYS A 193 15.38 0.23 -8.22
CA LYS A 193 16.66 0.73 -8.72
C LYS A 193 16.58 1.27 -10.15
N SER A 194 15.93 0.58 -11.08
CA SER A 194 15.94 0.90 -12.51
C SER A 194 14.89 1.94 -12.91
N VAL A 195 13.78 2.01 -12.18
CA VAL A 195 12.65 2.87 -12.53
C VAL A 195 12.42 3.93 -11.47
N ARG A 196 12.06 3.53 -10.24
CA ARG A 196 11.68 4.48 -9.19
C ARG A 196 12.80 5.48 -8.89
N ASN A 197 14.02 5.01 -8.66
CA ASN A 197 15.13 5.89 -8.28
C ASN A 197 15.39 6.98 -9.34
N PRO A 198 15.52 6.64 -10.63
CA PRO A 198 15.60 7.66 -11.67
C PRO A 198 14.39 8.60 -11.70
N LEU A 199 13.15 8.08 -11.62
CA LEU A 199 11.92 8.91 -11.67
C LEU A 199 11.74 9.86 -10.48
N ALA A 200 12.36 9.55 -9.34
CA ALA A 200 12.36 10.41 -8.15
C ALA A 200 13.36 11.57 -8.26
N HIS A 201 14.38 11.45 -9.11
CA HIS A 201 15.45 12.44 -9.24
C HIS A 201 15.47 13.17 -10.59
N LEU A 202 14.74 12.66 -11.58
CA LEU A 202 14.71 13.19 -12.95
C LEU A 202 13.28 13.58 -13.36
N ILE A 203 13.17 14.66 -14.12
CA ILE A 203 11.94 15.04 -14.82
C ILE A 203 12.02 14.45 -16.23
N LYS A 204 11.27 13.38 -16.49
CA LYS A 204 11.19 12.73 -17.80
C LYS A 204 9.75 12.29 -18.09
N ALA A 205 9.39 12.26 -19.37
CA ALA A 205 8.16 11.60 -19.80
C ALA A 205 8.23 10.11 -19.42
N PHE A 206 7.15 9.58 -18.86
CA PHE A 206 7.06 8.21 -18.41
C PHE A 206 5.61 7.77 -18.30
N ASP A 207 5.30 6.62 -18.88
CA ASP A 207 3.98 6.00 -18.94
C ASP A 207 4.11 4.47 -18.84
N GLU A 208 3.01 3.75 -19.07
CA GLU A 208 2.97 2.28 -19.00
C GLU A 208 3.89 1.63 -20.07
N GLU A 209 3.96 2.19 -21.27
CA GLU A 209 4.80 1.67 -22.35
C GLU A 209 6.28 1.81 -22.01
N GLU A 210 6.69 2.97 -21.50
CA GLU A 210 8.06 3.22 -21.07
C GLU A 210 8.45 2.37 -19.85
N LEU A 211 7.51 2.11 -18.94
CA LEU A 211 7.68 1.17 -17.83
C LEU A 211 7.96 -0.25 -18.35
N HIS A 212 7.09 -0.76 -19.22
CA HIS A 212 7.25 -2.09 -19.80
C HIS A 212 8.54 -2.20 -20.61
N ARG A 213 8.91 -1.18 -21.40
CA ARG A 213 10.18 -1.16 -22.13
C ARG A 213 11.40 -1.25 -21.20
N THR A 214 11.36 -0.56 -20.06
CA THR A 214 12.47 -0.50 -19.09
C THR A 214 12.60 -1.79 -18.28
N THR A 215 11.48 -2.46 -17.99
CA THR A 215 11.44 -3.53 -16.98
C THR A 215 10.99 -4.89 -17.49
N GLN A 216 10.36 -4.93 -18.67
CA GLN A 216 9.65 -6.09 -19.22
C GLN A 216 8.43 -6.53 -18.38
N PHE A 217 7.92 -5.65 -17.51
CA PHE A 217 6.72 -5.88 -16.71
C PHE A 217 5.79 -4.67 -16.79
N SER A 218 4.49 -4.92 -16.69
CA SER A 218 3.45 -3.91 -16.51
C SER A 218 3.37 -3.43 -15.05
N SER A 219 2.75 -2.27 -14.84
CA SER A 219 2.44 -1.75 -13.50
C SER A 219 1.53 -2.70 -12.72
N LEU A 220 0.58 -3.35 -13.40
CA LEU A 220 -0.28 -4.38 -12.81
C LEU A 220 0.51 -5.61 -12.33
N GLU A 221 1.47 -6.10 -13.12
CA GLU A 221 2.34 -7.21 -12.68
C GLU A 221 3.19 -6.84 -11.47
N PHE A 222 3.67 -5.59 -11.39
CA PHE A 222 4.38 -5.12 -10.20
C PHE A 222 3.48 -5.00 -8.98
N LEU A 223 2.27 -4.46 -9.15
CA LEU A 223 1.28 -4.39 -8.09
C LEU A 223 0.93 -5.79 -7.57
N ASN A 224 0.73 -6.76 -8.47
CA ASN A 224 0.47 -8.15 -8.10
C ASN A 224 1.60 -8.73 -7.23
N LYS A 225 2.86 -8.47 -7.57
CA LYS A 225 4.01 -8.89 -6.75
C LYS A 225 4.02 -8.25 -5.35
N ILE A 226 3.60 -6.99 -5.24
CA ILE A 226 3.44 -6.30 -3.95
C ILE A 226 2.32 -6.96 -3.12
N ILE A 227 1.17 -7.23 -3.75
CA ILE A 227 0.03 -7.92 -3.12
C ILE A 227 0.42 -9.34 -2.67
N GLU A 228 1.14 -10.09 -3.51
CA GLU A 228 1.64 -11.43 -3.17
C GLU A 228 2.57 -11.40 -1.96
N LEU A 229 3.51 -10.43 -1.87
CA LEU A 229 4.36 -10.29 -0.69
C LEU A 229 3.57 -9.87 0.55
N ALA A 230 2.61 -8.95 0.41
CA ALA A 230 1.77 -8.50 1.51
C ALA A 230 0.96 -9.67 2.10
N THR A 231 0.27 -10.43 1.25
CA THR A 231 -0.51 -11.61 1.63
C THR A 231 0.37 -12.72 2.21
N TYR A 232 1.53 -13.01 1.61
CA TYR A 232 2.51 -13.92 2.21
C TYR A 232 2.97 -13.47 3.61
N SER A 233 3.07 -12.16 3.83
CA SER A 233 3.38 -11.58 5.14
C SER A 233 2.19 -11.54 6.10
N GLY A 234 1.03 -12.08 5.74
CA GLY A 234 -0.17 -12.18 6.57
C GLY A 234 -1.09 -10.95 6.53
N VAL A 235 -0.89 -10.02 5.59
CA VAL A 235 -1.82 -8.91 5.37
C VAL A 235 -3.00 -9.40 4.55
N MET A 236 -4.22 -9.18 5.05
CA MET A 236 -5.45 -9.46 4.33
C MET A 236 -5.72 -8.34 3.32
N TYR A 237 -5.97 -8.72 2.06
CA TYR A 237 -6.21 -7.81 0.95
C TYR A 237 -7.44 -8.26 0.15
N GLN A 238 -8.49 -7.44 0.17
CA GLN A 238 -9.76 -7.67 -0.51
C GLN A 238 -9.66 -7.26 -1.98
N ARG A 239 -9.31 -8.24 -2.82
CA ARG A 239 -9.09 -8.03 -4.27
C ARG A 239 -10.37 -8.14 -5.11
N GLU A 240 -11.21 -9.13 -4.82
CA GLU A 240 -12.39 -9.46 -5.63
C GLU A 240 -13.63 -9.69 -4.74
N PRO A 241 -14.66 -8.83 -4.81
CA PRO A 241 -14.61 -7.52 -5.47
C PRO A 241 -13.55 -6.61 -4.83
N PHE A 242 -12.98 -5.68 -5.61
CA PHE A 242 -12.02 -4.70 -5.10
C PHE A 242 -12.68 -3.88 -3.98
N TYR A 243 -11.96 -3.65 -2.88
CA TYR A 243 -12.49 -2.99 -1.68
C TYR A 243 -13.25 -1.69 -1.98
N PHE A 244 -12.67 -0.78 -2.78
CA PHE A 244 -13.31 0.48 -3.12
C PHE A 244 -14.52 0.29 -4.05
N ASP A 245 -14.49 -0.69 -4.96
CA ASP A 245 -15.62 -1.00 -5.86
C ASP A 245 -16.81 -1.58 -5.06
N GLN A 246 -16.53 -2.41 -4.06
CA GLN A 246 -17.56 -2.93 -3.15
C GLN A 246 -18.27 -1.80 -2.40
N ILE A 247 -17.52 -0.82 -1.88
CA ILE A 247 -18.09 0.31 -1.14
C ILE A 247 -18.78 1.28 -2.10
N ASN A 248 -18.23 1.55 -3.28
CA ASN A 248 -18.90 2.32 -4.33
C ASN A 248 -20.28 1.74 -4.66
N THR A 249 -20.39 0.41 -4.79
CA THR A 249 -21.69 -0.25 -5.03
C THR A 249 -22.71 0.04 -3.93
N VAL A 250 -22.28 0.07 -2.66
CA VAL A 250 -23.15 0.43 -1.53
C VAL A 250 -23.56 1.90 -1.60
N ILE A 251 -22.62 2.80 -1.88
CA ILE A 251 -22.88 4.23 -2.03
C ILE A 251 -23.91 4.47 -3.15
N GLU A 252 -23.67 3.92 -4.34
CA GLU A 252 -24.54 4.08 -5.51
C GLU A 252 -25.96 3.56 -5.27
N SER A 253 -26.11 2.47 -4.51
CA SER A 253 -27.42 1.90 -4.18
C SER A 253 -28.35 2.83 -3.39
N GLN A 254 -27.80 3.89 -2.77
CA GLN A 254 -28.56 4.81 -1.93
C GLN A 254 -29.06 6.05 -2.67
N PHE A 255 -28.39 6.47 -3.74
CA PHE A 255 -28.77 7.68 -4.50
C PHE A 255 -29.07 7.39 -5.98
N SER A 256 -28.87 6.16 -6.44
CA SER A 256 -29.20 5.72 -7.80
C SER A 256 -30.39 4.76 -7.75
N PRO A 257 -31.50 5.04 -8.44
CA PRO A 257 -32.59 4.09 -8.51
C PRO A 257 -32.10 2.81 -9.19
N LYS A 258 -32.28 1.65 -8.54
CA LYS A 258 -32.10 0.35 -9.19
C LYS A 258 -32.93 0.33 -10.47
N LYS A 259 -32.27 0.19 -11.61
CA LYS A 259 -32.96 -0.18 -12.87
C LYS A 259 -33.53 -1.58 -12.75
#